data_AF-A0A1S9CWD9-F1
#
_entry.id   AF-A0A1S9CWD9-F1
#
_cell.length_a   1.000
_cell.length_b   1.000
_cell.length_c   1.000
_cell.angle_alpha   90.00
_cell.angle_beta   90.00
_cell.angle_gamma   90.00
#
_symmetry.space_group_name_H-M   'P 1'
#
loop_
_entity.id
_entity.type
_entity.pdbx_description
1 polymer ?
#
loop_
_entity_poly.entity_id
_entity_poly.type
_entity_poly.pdbx_seq_one_letter_code
_entity_poly.pdbx_strand_id
1 'polypeptide(L)'
;MNTIASLTRSHPMLAEEAVEDLADLFRASLLPARDRVTLGEELELCRQYLRIEALRLQDRLAIDWQIDELPADALVPVLSIQPLIENAIYHGIEPLPQGGVTRIRGQREGYRLTVVIENPKREDGRRSSRASHGFAQDNVGQRLQAFYGGSGGLTVEDLGDHYRATLSFPYERAEDADPHRR
;
A
#
# COMPACT_ATOMS: atom_id res chain seq x y z
N MET A 1 18.82 3.71 5.55
CA MET A 1 18.96 3.67 7.03
C MET A 1 19.81 4.81 7.62
N ASN A 2 20.49 5.67 6.83
CA ASN A 2 21.22 6.85 7.35
C ASN A 2 20.40 8.16 7.36
N THR A 3 19.17 8.16 6.83
CA THR A 3 18.34 9.36 6.64
C THR A 3 17.88 9.95 7.99
N ILE A 4 17.25 9.15 8.85
CA ILE A 4 16.75 9.61 10.16
C ILE A 4 17.91 10.12 11.03
N ALA A 5 19.03 9.38 11.07
CA ALA A 5 20.22 9.80 11.79
C ALA A 5 20.77 11.15 11.28
N SER A 6 20.71 11.40 9.97
CA SER A 6 21.11 12.71 9.41
C SER A 6 20.13 13.83 9.80
N LEU A 7 18.83 13.54 9.89
CA LEU A 7 17.80 14.52 10.25
C LEU A 7 17.90 14.98 11.71
N THR A 8 18.41 14.13 12.62
CA THR A 8 18.51 14.48 14.06
C THR A 8 19.23 15.79 14.34
N ARG A 9 20.18 16.21 13.48
CA ARG A 9 20.91 17.47 13.62
C ARG A 9 20.39 18.59 12.73
N SER A 10 19.86 18.29 11.54
CA SER A 10 19.42 19.30 10.56
C SER A 10 17.95 19.67 10.69
N HIS A 11 17.08 18.69 10.99
CA HIS A 11 15.63 18.85 11.11
C HIS A 11 15.07 17.96 12.24
N PRO A 12 15.22 18.36 13.52
CA PRO A 12 14.88 17.52 14.67
C PRO A 12 13.42 17.08 14.70
N MET A 13 12.47 17.96 14.35
CA MET A 13 11.04 17.61 14.32
C MET A 13 10.72 16.53 13.29
N LEU A 14 11.27 16.64 12.07
CA LEU A 14 11.11 15.60 11.04
C LEU A 14 11.78 14.27 11.45
N ALA A 15 12.88 14.34 12.21
CA ALA A 15 13.51 13.14 12.74
C ALA A 15 12.64 12.45 13.81
N GLU A 16 11.97 13.23 14.67
CA GLU A 16 11.04 12.75 15.68
C GLU A 16 9.83 12.08 15.03
N GLU A 17 9.15 12.76 14.09
CA GLU A 17 8.03 12.20 13.32
C GLU A 17 8.43 10.89 12.62
N ALA A 18 9.61 10.84 12.00
CA ALA A 18 10.09 9.63 11.33
C ALA A 18 10.37 8.47 12.30
N VAL A 19 10.79 8.76 13.53
CA VAL A 19 10.99 7.75 14.58
C VAL A 19 9.65 7.24 15.09
N GLU A 20 8.66 8.12 15.25
CA GLU A 20 7.29 7.75 15.62
C GLU A 20 6.66 6.84 14.56
N ASP A 21 6.74 7.23 13.29
CA ASP A 21 6.28 6.42 12.15
C ASP A 21 6.92 5.03 12.13
N LEU A 22 8.24 4.97 12.32
CA LEU A 22 8.97 3.71 12.35
C LEU A 22 8.53 2.84 13.54
N ALA A 23 8.31 3.46 14.70
CA ALA A 23 7.85 2.76 15.89
C ALA A 23 6.43 2.20 15.71
N ASP A 24 5.52 2.93 15.04
CA ASP A 24 4.19 2.45 14.69
C ASP A 24 4.22 1.25 13.73
N LEU A 25 5.05 1.31 12.67
CA LEU A 25 5.24 0.18 11.76
C LEU A 25 5.77 -1.06 12.49
N PHE A 26 6.73 -0.89 13.41
CA PHE A 26 7.22 -1.99 14.24
C PHE A 26 6.13 -2.53 15.17
N ARG A 27 5.37 -1.66 15.85
CA ARG A 27 4.25 -2.09 16.70
C ARG A 27 3.24 -2.91 15.91
N ALA A 28 2.87 -2.46 14.71
CA ALA A 28 1.95 -3.18 13.84
C ALA A 28 2.47 -4.59 13.48
N SER A 29 3.78 -4.75 13.24
CA SER A 29 4.40 -6.05 12.98
C SER A 29 4.45 -7.01 14.18
N LEU A 30 4.35 -6.48 15.41
CA LEU A 30 4.41 -7.24 16.66
C LEU A 30 3.03 -7.61 17.22
N LEU A 31 1.95 -7.03 16.68
CA LEU A 31 0.60 -7.41 17.07
C LEU A 31 0.34 -8.89 16.71
N PRO A 32 -0.46 -9.61 17.52
CA PRO A 32 -0.92 -10.94 17.15
C PRO A 32 -1.52 -10.90 15.74
N ALA A 33 -1.28 -11.94 14.95
CA ALA A 33 -1.83 -12.04 13.61
C ALA A 33 -3.36 -11.84 13.65
N ARG A 34 -3.81 -10.67 13.18
CA ARG A 34 -5.22 -10.40 12.91
C ARG A 34 -5.47 -10.81 11.47
N ASP A 35 -6.54 -11.55 11.21
CA ASP A 35 -6.87 -11.93 9.82
C ASP A 35 -7.44 -10.75 9.03
N ARG A 36 -7.96 -9.72 9.72
CA ARG A 36 -8.61 -8.55 9.12
C ARG A 36 -8.38 -7.26 9.92
N VAL A 37 -8.42 -6.14 9.22
CA VAL A 37 -8.33 -4.77 9.73
C VAL A 37 -9.29 -3.87 8.96
N THR A 38 -9.53 -2.67 9.46
CA THR A 38 -10.21 -1.64 8.68
C THR A 38 -9.30 -1.11 7.58
N LEU A 39 -9.90 -0.67 6.48
CA LEU A 39 -9.22 -0.05 5.35
C LEU A 39 -8.50 1.22 5.79
N GLY A 40 -9.07 1.96 6.75
CA GLY A 40 -8.42 3.11 7.37
C GLY A 40 -7.10 2.75 8.07
N GLU A 41 -7.09 1.67 8.87
CA GLU A 41 -5.86 1.18 9.53
C GLU A 41 -4.80 0.79 8.50
N GLU A 42 -5.17 0.03 7.47
CA GLU A 42 -4.24 -0.40 6.42
C GLU A 42 -3.67 0.79 5.61
N LEU A 43 -4.50 1.77 5.27
CA LEU A 43 -4.09 2.98 4.57
C LEU A 43 -3.17 3.86 5.43
N GLU A 44 -3.41 3.93 6.74
CA GLU A 44 -2.55 4.71 7.64
C GLU A 44 -1.15 4.09 7.76
N LEU A 45 -1.05 2.77 7.86
CA LEU A 45 0.24 2.07 7.78
C LEU A 45 0.97 2.37 6.46
N CYS A 46 0.24 2.41 5.35
CA CYS A 46 0.81 2.79 4.06
C CYS A 46 1.30 4.24 4.04
N ARG A 47 0.59 5.18 4.68
CA ARG A 47 1.03 6.58 4.80
C ARG A 47 2.30 6.71 5.63
N GLN A 48 2.37 6.05 6.78
CA GLN A 48 3.56 6.03 7.65
C GLN A 48 4.78 5.50 6.89
N TYR A 49 4.61 4.37 6.20
CA TYR A 49 5.67 3.83 5.34
C TYR A 49 6.12 4.83 4.28
N LEU A 50 5.18 5.43 3.55
CA LEU A 50 5.47 6.38 2.49
C LEU A 50 6.11 7.69 2.99
N ARG A 51 5.81 8.14 4.23
CA ARG A 51 6.52 9.27 4.85
C ARG A 51 8.00 8.97 5.04
N ILE A 52 8.33 7.79 5.56
CA ILE A 52 9.73 7.36 5.74
C ILE A 52 10.45 7.24 4.39
N GLU A 53 9.78 6.66 3.39
CA GLU A 53 10.32 6.52 2.04
C GLU A 53 10.50 7.87 1.34
N ALA A 54 9.59 8.83 1.56
CA ALA A 54 9.71 10.19 1.02
C ALA A 54 10.93 10.93 1.60
N LEU A 55 11.26 10.73 2.88
CA LEU A 55 12.50 11.27 3.45
C LEU A 55 13.75 10.64 2.80
N ARG A 56 13.69 9.35 2.48
CA ARG A 56 14.80 8.61 1.86
C ARG A 56 15.02 8.97 0.40
N LEU A 57 13.94 9.09 -0.36
CA LEU A 57 13.95 9.34 -1.80
C LEU A 57 13.91 10.85 -2.13
N GLN A 58 13.59 11.70 -1.16
CA GLN A 58 13.54 13.16 -1.30
C GLN A 58 12.63 13.54 -2.48
N ASP A 59 13.07 14.49 -3.32
CA ASP A 59 12.32 15.00 -4.47
C ASP A 59 12.01 13.94 -5.54
N ARG A 60 12.57 12.72 -5.42
CA ARG A 60 12.29 11.62 -6.35
C ARG A 60 10.98 10.89 -6.05
N LEU A 61 10.37 11.08 -4.88
CA LEU A 61 9.09 10.45 -4.55
C LEU A 61 8.01 11.50 -4.34
N ALA A 62 7.02 11.50 -5.23
CA ALA A 62 5.77 12.22 -5.03
C ALA A 62 4.62 11.21 -4.84
N ILE A 63 3.70 11.51 -3.93
CA ILE A 63 2.52 10.68 -3.68
C ILE A 63 1.26 11.49 -3.99
N ASP A 64 0.34 10.88 -4.74
CA ASP A 64 -0.95 11.47 -5.10
C ASP A 64 -2.08 10.59 -4.55
N TRP A 65 -2.69 11.02 -3.45
CA TRP A 65 -3.79 10.32 -2.78
C TRP A 65 -5.14 10.86 -3.27
N GLN A 66 -5.99 9.97 -3.78
CA GLN A 66 -7.33 10.28 -4.29
C GLN A 66 -8.30 9.23 -3.76
N ILE A 67 -8.51 9.22 -2.44
CA ILE A 67 -9.17 8.11 -1.71
C ILE A 67 -10.36 8.57 -0.86
N ASP A 68 -10.84 9.81 -1.04
CA ASP A 68 -11.93 10.39 -0.24
C ASP A 68 -13.26 9.61 -0.35
N GLU A 69 -13.43 8.85 -1.42
CA GLU A 69 -14.61 8.00 -1.65
C GLU A 69 -14.56 6.65 -0.91
N LEU A 70 -13.40 6.27 -0.37
CA LEU A 70 -13.25 4.99 0.33
C LEU A 70 -13.78 5.09 1.77
N PRO A 71 -14.72 4.22 2.16
CA PRO A 71 -15.17 4.16 3.55
C PRO A 71 -14.06 3.57 4.43
N ALA A 72 -13.56 4.36 5.39
CA ALA A 72 -12.47 3.95 6.27
C ALA A 72 -12.79 2.72 7.13
N ASP A 73 -14.08 2.42 7.37
CA ASP A 73 -14.59 1.30 8.16
C ASP A 73 -14.75 -0.01 7.36
N ALA A 74 -14.41 -0.01 6.07
CA ALA A 74 -14.40 -1.23 5.26
C ALA A 74 -13.42 -2.24 5.84
N LEU A 75 -13.83 -3.49 6.03
CA LEU A 75 -12.91 -4.55 6.40
C LEU A 75 -12.10 -5.00 5.21
N VAL A 76 -10.82 -5.27 5.42
CA VAL A 76 -9.92 -5.90 4.45
C VAL A 76 -9.04 -6.92 5.18
N PRO A 77 -8.55 -7.97 4.51
CA PRO A 77 -7.53 -8.80 5.13
C PRO A 77 -6.24 -7.97 5.31
N VAL A 78 -5.49 -8.24 6.38
CA VAL A 78 -4.22 -7.54 6.63
C VAL A 78 -3.26 -7.66 5.45
N LEU A 79 -2.42 -6.64 5.25
CA LEU A 79 -1.41 -6.61 4.19
C LEU A 79 -2.05 -6.71 2.79
N SER A 80 -3.22 -6.11 2.60
CA SER A 80 -3.88 -6.03 1.29
C SER A 80 -3.25 -4.96 0.41
N ILE A 81 -2.91 -3.81 0.99
CA ILE A 81 -2.46 -2.62 0.26
C ILE A 81 -0.95 -2.43 0.44
N GLN A 82 -0.46 -2.65 1.65
CA GLN A 82 0.95 -2.41 1.98
C GLN A 82 1.93 -3.08 1.01
N PRO A 83 1.81 -4.38 0.65
CA PRO A 83 2.75 -5.02 -0.27
C PRO A 83 2.78 -4.40 -1.67
N LEU A 84 1.66 -3.81 -2.10
CA LEU A 84 1.54 -3.15 -3.40
C LEU A 84 2.18 -1.75 -3.38
N ILE A 85 2.06 -1.05 -2.26
CA ILE A 85 2.77 0.22 -2.01
C ILE A 85 4.28 -0.02 -1.97
N GLU A 86 4.73 -1.03 -1.21
CA GLU A 86 6.14 -1.43 -1.17
C GLU A 86 6.64 -1.76 -2.58
N ASN A 87 5.86 -2.51 -3.37
CA ASN A 87 6.21 -2.84 -4.75
C ASN A 87 6.38 -1.58 -5.62
N ALA A 88 5.45 -0.63 -5.53
CA ALA A 88 5.50 0.63 -6.26
C ALA A 88 6.78 1.43 -5.95
N ILE A 89 7.23 1.42 -4.69
CA ILE A 89 8.45 2.12 -4.29
C ILE A 89 9.71 1.36 -4.72
N TYR A 90 9.87 0.10 -4.29
CA TYR A 90 11.11 -0.65 -4.50
C TYR A 90 11.38 -0.98 -5.97
N HIS A 91 10.32 -1.26 -6.74
CA HIS A 91 10.46 -1.69 -8.13
C HIS A 91 10.09 -0.60 -9.14
N GLY A 92 9.30 0.40 -8.73
CA GLY A 92 8.92 1.54 -9.56
C GLY A 92 9.85 2.73 -9.39
N ILE A 93 9.69 3.43 -8.26
CA ILE A 93 10.32 4.73 -8.03
C ILE A 93 11.83 4.62 -7.77
N GLU A 94 12.24 3.73 -6.87
CA GLU A 94 13.63 3.63 -6.43
C GLU A 94 14.62 3.35 -7.58
N PRO A 95 14.30 2.49 -8.57
CA PRO A 95 15.14 2.30 -9.74
C PRO A 95 15.20 3.52 -10.67
N LEU A 96 14.23 4.44 -10.69
CA LEU A 96 14.16 5.56 -11.62
C LEU A 96 14.97 6.75 -11.12
N PRO A 97 16.10 7.15 -11.75
CA PRO A 97 16.94 8.25 -11.25
C PRO A 97 16.17 9.57 -11.10
N GLN A 98 15.25 9.86 -12.02
CA GLN A 98 14.37 11.02 -11.99
C GLN A 98 13.22 10.91 -10.97
N GLY A 99 13.01 9.73 -10.39
CA GLY A 99 11.89 9.48 -9.50
C GLY A 99 10.56 9.37 -10.23
N GLY A 100 9.47 9.71 -9.54
CA GLY A 100 8.14 9.72 -10.11
C GLY A 100 7.02 9.92 -9.10
N VAL A 101 5.79 9.80 -9.61
CA VAL A 101 4.56 9.91 -8.82
C VAL A 101 3.97 8.52 -8.61
N THR A 102 3.81 8.11 -7.36
CA THR A 102 2.95 6.98 -7.01
C THR A 102 1.55 7.50 -6.72
N ARG A 103 0.58 7.09 -7.53
CA ARG A 103 -0.81 7.51 -7.43
C ARG A 103 -1.67 6.42 -6.83
N ILE A 104 -2.47 6.78 -5.83
CA ILE A 104 -3.33 5.86 -5.09
C ILE A 104 -4.75 6.40 -5.18
N ARG A 105 -5.60 5.73 -5.96
CA ARG A 105 -6.99 6.12 -6.19
C ARG A 105 -7.93 5.13 -5.52
N GLY A 106 -9.00 5.65 -4.96
CA GLY A 106 -10.04 4.89 -4.31
C GLY A 106 -11.40 5.32 -4.83
N GLN A 107 -12.22 4.34 -5.20
CA GLN A 107 -13.58 4.59 -5.69
C GLN A 107 -14.55 3.62 -5.06
N ARG A 108 -15.80 4.08 -4.90
CA ARG A 108 -16.91 3.26 -4.45
C ARG A 108 -18.06 3.31 -5.45
N GLU A 109 -18.42 2.15 -5.96
CA GLU A 109 -19.59 1.95 -6.83
C GLU A 109 -20.59 1.02 -6.12
N GLY A 110 -21.57 1.61 -5.43
CA GLY A 110 -22.55 0.86 -4.63
C GLY A 110 -21.89 0.07 -3.49
N TYR A 111 -21.87 -1.25 -3.61
CA TYR A 111 -21.22 -2.18 -2.68
C TYR A 111 -19.83 -2.62 -3.12
N ARG A 112 -19.29 -2.10 -4.23
CA ARG A 112 -17.95 -2.46 -4.68
C ARG A 112 -16.97 -1.33 -4.41
N LEU A 113 -15.82 -1.69 -3.85
CA LEU A 113 -14.70 -0.81 -3.62
C LEU A 113 -13.58 -1.17 -4.60
N THR A 114 -12.96 -0.15 -5.16
CA THR A 114 -11.79 -0.29 -6.04
C THR A 114 -10.67 0.58 -5.51
N VAL A 115 -9.49 -0.01 -5.35
CA VAL A 115 -8.25 0.70 -5.02
C VAL A 115 -7.26 0.49 -6.15
N VAL A 116 -6.77 1.57 -6.74
CA VAL A 116 -5.79 1.55 -7.83
C VAL A 116 -4.50 2.17 -7.34
N ILE A 117 -3.39 1.45 -7.48
CA ILE A 117 -2.04 1.93 -7.21
C ILE A 117 -1.29 1.93 -8.53
N GLU A 118 -0.80 3.09 -8.93
CA GLU A 118 -0.10 3.29 -10.19
C GLU A 118 1.22 4.01 -9.95
N ASN A 119 2.29 3.54 -10.59
CA ASN A 119 3.60 4.17 -10.51
C ASN A 119 4.34 4.03 -11.84
N PRO A 120 5.26 4.95 -12.16
CA PRO A 120 6.17 4.74 -13.28
C PRO A 120 7.13 3.59 -12.97
N LYS A 121 7.64 2.97 -14.03
CA LYS A 121 8.68 1.94 -13.98
C LYS A 121 9.69 2.13 -15.09
N ARG A 122 10.84 1.47 -14.98
CA ARG A 122 11.83 1.47 -16.05
C ARG A 122 11.29 0.79 -17.30
N GLU A 123 11.44 1.46 -18.43
CA GLU A 123 11.16 0.95 -19.77
C GLU A 123 12.33 0.07 -20.24
N ASP A 124 12.64 -1.00 -19.52
CA ASP A 124 13.65 -1.96 -19.95
C ASP A 124 13.00 -3.32 -20.15
N GLY A 125 12.98 -3.79 -21.41
CA GLY A 125 12.42 -5.09 -21.82
C GLY A 125 13.11 -6.31 -21.20
N ARG A 126 14.05 -6.12 -20.27
CA ARG A 126 14.57 -7.18 -19.43
C ARG A 126 13.55 -7.44 -18.32
N ARG A 127 12.95 -8.62 -18.38
CA ARG A 127 12.14 -9.25 -17.33
C ARG A 127 12.93 -9.38 -16.01
N SER A 128 13.41 -8.30 -15.41
CA SER A 128 14.04 -8.33 -14.11
C SER A 128 12.93 -8.64 -13.10
N SER A 129 12.74 -9.94 -12.88
CA SER A 129 12.01 -10.57 -11.78
C SER A 129 10.48 -10.58 -11.84
N ARG A 130 9.85 -10.98 -12.97
CA ARG A 130 8.45 -11.46 -12.93
C ARG A 130 8.22 -12.51 -11.83
N ALA A 131 9.25 -13.30 -11.51
CA ALA A 131 9.20 -14.27 -10.43
C ALA A 131 9.01 -13.61 -9.05
N SER A 132 9.78 -12.58 -8.66
CA SER A 132 9.63 -11.97 -7.32
C SER A 132 8.45 -11.00 -7.22
N HIS A 133 8.11 -10.29 -8.31
CA HIS A 133 6.91 -9.44 -8.36
C HIS A 133 5.63 -10.28 -8.23
N GLY A 134 5.58 -11.44 -8.91
CA GLY A 134 4.45 -12.36 -8.89
C GLY A 134 4.13 -12.87 -7.50
N PHE A 135 5.11 -13.36 -6.73
CA PHE A 135 4.82 -14.01 -5.44
C PHE A 135 4.13 -13.09 -4.41
N ALA A 136 4.55 -11.83 -4.27
CA ALA A 136 3.93 -10.91 -3.31
C ALA A 136 2.50 -10.52 -3.72
N GLN A 137 2.27 -10.33 -5.02
CA GLN A 137 0.99 -9.91 -5.59
C GLN A 137 0.01 -11.08 -5.66
N ASP A 138 0.49 -12.27 -6.02
CA ASP A 138 -0.27 -13.52 -6.00
C ASP A 138 -0.81 -13.79 -4.58
N ASN A 139 0.01 -13.54 -3.56
CA ASN A 139 -0.42 -13.66 -2.16
C ASN A 139 -1.53 -12.67 -1.79
N VAL A 140 -1.45 -11.41 -2.25
CA VAL A 140 -2.52 -10.42 -2.03
C VAL A 140 -3.80 -10.84 -2.73
N GLY A 141 -3.72 -11.23 -4.01
CA GLY A 141 -4.86 -11.68 -4.80
C GLY A 141 -5.54 -12.92 -4.20
N GLN A 142 -4.77 -13.93 -3.81
CA GLN A 142 -5.28 -15.14 -3.16
C GLN A 142 -5.93 -14.81 -1.81
N ARG A 143 -5.33 -13.91 -1.02
CA ARG A 143 -5.89 -13.50 0.28
C ARG A 143 -7.22 -12.78 0.12
N LEU A 144 -7.33 -11.87 -0.85
CA LEU A 144 -8.60 -11.19 -1.17
C LEU A 144 -9.66 -12.19 -1.64
N GLN A 145 -9.29 -13.14 -2.50
CA GLN A 145 -10.21 -14.18 -2.95
C GLN A 145 -10.70 -15.05 -1.78
N ALA A 146 -9.80 -15.48 -0.90
CA ALA A 146 -10.17 -16.29 0.26
C ALA A 146 -11.05 -15.53 1.25
N PHE A 147 -10.73 -14.26 1.52
CA PHE A 147 -11.47 -13.43 2.46
C PHE A 147 -12.89 -13.12 2.00
N TYR A 148 -13.07 -12.82 0.71
CA TYR A 148 -14.36 -12.41 0.14
C TYR A 148 -15.10 -13.53 -0.62
N GLY A 149 -14.72 -14.80 -0.41
CA GLY A 149 -15.37 -15.93 -1.07
C GLY A 149 -15.34 -15.89 -2.61
N GLY A 150 -14.26 -15.36 -3.17
CA GLY A 150 -14.05 -15.21 -4.63
C GLY A 150 -14.63 -13.93 -5.25
N SER A 151 -15.31 -13.08 -4.46
CA SER A 151 -15.83 -11.79 -4.95
C SER A 151 -14.82 -10.62 -4.85
N GLY A 152 -13.68 -10.86 -4.22
CA GLY A 152 -12.53 -9.95 -4.17
C GLY A 152 -11.36 -10.44 -5.03
N GLY A 153 -10.53 -9.52 -5.49
CA GLY A 153 -9.35 -9.88 -6.29
C GLY A 153 -8.39 -8.72 -6.55
N LEU A 154 -7.26 -9.09 -7.15
CA LEU A 154 -6.21 -8.19 -7.60
C LEU A 154 -6.00 -8.40 -9.10
N THR A 155 -5.90 -7.31 -9.85
CA THR A 155 -5.45 -7.30 -11.25
C THR A 155 -4.21 -6.44 -11.38
N VAL A 156 -3.25 -6.91 -12.17
CA VAL A 156 -1.97 -6.25 -12.38
C VAL A 156 -1.77 -6.03 -13.87
N GLU A 157 -1.41 -4.80 -14.24
CA GLU A 157 -1.21 -4.38 -15.61
C GLU A 157 0.18 -3.74 -15.77
N ASP A 158 0.92 -4.22 -16.79
CA ASP A 158 2.13 -3.57 -17.28
C ASP A 158 1.73 -2.67 -18.46
N LEU A 159 1.80 -1.36 -18.25
CA LEU A 159 1.38 -0.34 -19.23
C LEU A 159 2.58 0.23 -20.01
N GLY A 160 3.72 -0.46 -20.02
CA GLY A 160 4.94 0.00 -20.68
C GLY A 160 5.84 0.79 -19.72
N ASP A 161 5.65 2.10 -19.63
CA ASP A 161 6.38 2.98 -18.71
C ASP A 161 5.73 3.09 -17.32
N HIS A 162 4.53 2.50 -17.16
CA HIS A 162 3.80 2.45 -15.89
C HIS A 162 3.46 1.02 -15.48
N TYR A 163 3.26 0.86 -14.18
CA TYR A 163 2.75 -0.33 -13.54
C TYR A 163 1.47 0.03 -12.79
N ARG A 164 0.43 -0.79 -12.91
CA ARG A 164 -0.86 -0.58 -12.23
C ARG A 164 -1.31 -1.85 -11.52
N ALA A 165 -1.61 -1.72 -10.23
CA ALA A 165 -2.29 -2.73 -9.42
C ALA A 165 -3.68 -2.24 -9.04
N THR A 166 -4.69 -3.06 -9.31
CA THR A 166 -6.11 -2.76 -9.05
C THR A 166 -6.70 -3.82 -8.14
N LEU A 167 -7.04 -3.43 -6.91
CA LEU A 167 -7.82 -4.24 -5.98
C LEU A 167 -9.29 -3.93 -6.21
N SER A 168 -10.13 -4.96 -6.27
CA SER A 168 -11.59 -4.83 -6.29
C SER A 168 -12.16 -5.79 -5.27
N PHE A 169 -13.03 -5.30 -4.38
CA PHE A 169 -13.65 -6.11 -3.33
C PHE A 169 -15.00 -5.54 -2.89
N PRO A 170 -15.91 -6.36 -2.31
CA PRO A 170 -17.15 -5.87 -1.75
C PRO A 170 -16.90 -5.03 -0.49
N TYR A 171 -17.78 -4.07 -0.23
CA TYR A 171 -17.80 -3.29 1.00
C TYR A 171 -18.47 -4.11 2.12
N GLU A 172 -17.67 -4.59 3.06
CA GLU A 172 -18.12 -5.19 4.31
C GLU A 172 -17.72 -4.28 5.48
N ARG A 173 -18.66 -3.97 6.39
CA ARG A 173 -18.35 -3.13 7.56
C ARG A 173 -17.82 -3.96 8.71
N ALA A 174 -17.00 -3.33 9.55
CA ALA A 174 -16.53 -3.93 10.81
C ALA A 174 -17.68 -4.44 11.71
N GLU A 175 -18.84 -3.79 11.66
CA GLU A 175 -20.02 -4.14 12.46
C GLU A 175 -20.86 -5.31 11.91
N ASP A 176 -20.73 -5.62 10.62
CA ASP A 176 -21.49 -6.67 9.93
C ASP A 176 -20.84 -8.06 10.09
N ALA A 177 -19.61 -8.10 10.62
CA ALA A 177 -18.79 -9.30 10.76
C ALA A 177 -18.92 -10.01 12.13
N ASP A 178 -19.78 -9.52 13.03
CA ASP A 178 -20.06 -10.19 14.31
C ASP A 178 -21.11 -11.31 14.12
N PRO A 179 -20.73 -12.60 14.23
CA PRO A 179 -21.66 -13.72 14.08
C PRO A 179 -22.74 -13.78 15.17
N HIS A 180 -22.66 -12.95 16.22
CA HIS A 180 -23.63 -12.91 17.32
C HIS A 180 -24.75 -11.86 17.17
N ARG A 181 -24.75 -11.06 16.10
CA ARG A 181 -25.82 -10.08 15.84
C ARG A 181 -27.00 -10.76 15.12
N ARG A 182 -27.84 -11.47 15.89
CA ARG A 182 -29.22 -11.83 15.51
C ARG A 182 -30.22 -10.98 16.29
#